data_AF-A0A3Q8XGJ5-F1
#
_entry.id   AF-A0A3Q8XGJ5-F1
#
_cell.length_a   1.000
_cell.length_b   1.000
_cell.length_c   1.000
_cell.angle_alpha   90.00
_cell.angle_beta   90.00
_cell.angle_gamma   90.00
#
_symmetry.space_group_name_H-M   'P 1'
#
loop_
_entity.id
_entity.type
_entity.pdbx_description
1 polymer ?
#
loop_
_entity_poly.entity_id
_entity_poly.type
_entity_poly.pdbx_seq_one_letter_code
_entity_poly.pdbx_strand_id
1 'polypeptide(L)' 'MGIYYTWKAASGTLDAKRNCISNVRPAGLSILVAVQRLMSLMRGSKKLGYSGVDLKDEHEMVSLDTEHTPKRLF' A
#
# COMPACT_ATOMS: atom_id res chain seq x y z
N MET A 1 10.59 -8.72 1.39
CA MET A 1 10.82 -7.77 0.29
C MET A 1 10.21 -6.42 0.64
N GLY A 2 10.74 -5.33 0.10
CA GLY A 2 10.10 -4.01 0.12
C GLY A 2 9.97 -3.47 -1.31
N ILE A 3 8.97 -2.64 -1.55
CA ILE A 3 8.71 -1.97 -2.83
C ILE A 3 8.84 -0.47 -2.61
N TYR A 4 9.61 0.18 -3.47
CA TYR A 4 9.84 1.62 -3.44
C TYR A 4 9.39 2.19 -4.78
N TYR A 5 8.43 3.11 -4.73
CA TYR A 5 7.78 3.65 -5.91
C TYR A 5 7.83 5.17 -5.92
N THR A 6 8.25 5.74 -7.06
CA THR A 6 8.30 7.18 -7.29
C THR A 6 7.78 7.47 -8.70
N TRP A 7 6.79 8.35 -8.81
CA TRP A 7 6.27 8.82 -10.08
C TRP A 7 7.29 9.72 -10.78
N LYS A 8 7.55 9.47 -12.07
CA LYS A 8 8.55 10.20 -12.87
C LYS A 8 9.91 10.32 -12.17
N ALA A 9 10.41 9.21 -11.62
CA ALA A 9 11.69 9.18 -10.92
C ALA A 9 12.85 9.65 -11.80
N ALA A 10 13.76 10.41 -11.20
CA ALA A 10 15.03 10.84 -11.80
C ALA A 10 16.14 10.84 -10.75
N SER A 11 17.40 10.83 -11.19
CA SER A 11 18.55 11.01 -10.29
C SER A 11 18.41 12.31 -9.49
N GLY A 12 18.69 12.25 -8.18
CA GLY A 12 18.52 13.39 -7.27
C GLY A 12 17.09 13.59 -6.74
N THR A 13 16.13 12.73 -7.09
CA THR A 13 14.78 12.79 -6.50
C THR A 13 14.86 12.58 -4.99
N LEU A 14 14.27 13.50 -4.23
CA LEU A 14 14.22 13.45 -2.77
C LEU A 14 13.44 12.23 -2.29
N ASP A 15 13.88 11.64 -1.18
CA ASP A 15 13.23 10.45 -0.60
C ASP A 15 11.76 10.73 -0.23
N ALA A 16 11.40 11.96 0.13
CA ALA A 16 10.02 12.37 0.39
C ALA A 16 9.05 12.16 -0.80
N LYS A 17 9.55 12.04 -2.03
CA LYS A 17 8.74 11.74 -3.23
C LYS A 17 8.51 10.23 -3.44
N ARG A 18 9.00 9.38 -2.53
CA ARG A 18 8.91 7.93 -2.61
C ARG A 18 7.80 7.39 -1.72
N ASN A 19 6.96 6.52 -2.26
CA ASN A 19 6.09 5.67 -1.47
C ASN A 19 6.79 4.34 -1.20
N CYS A 20 6.60 3.80 0.01
CA CYS A 20 7.24 2.57 0.47
C CYS A 20 6.18 1.55 0.87
N ILE A 21 6.22 0.35 0.28
CA ILE A 21 5.46 -0.82 0.77
C ILE A 21 6.48 -1.79 1.35
N SER A 22 6.54 -1.87 2.67
CA SER A 22 7.51 -2.70 3.38
C SER A 22 6.92 -4.06 3.76
N ASN A 23 7.79 -4.94 4.28
CA ASN A 23 7.39 -6.20 4.90
C ASN A 23 6.61 -7.19 4.00
N VAL A 24 6.84 -7.18 2.68
CA VAL A 24 6.20 -8.13 1.76
C VAL A 24 6.85 -9.50 1.91
N ARG A 25 6.18 -10.44 2.58
CA ARG A 25 6.65 -11.82 2.88
C ARG A 25 5.50 -12.68 3.43
N PRO A 26 5.65 -14.02 3.48
CA PRO A 26 4.62 -14.91 4.05
C PRO A 26 4.20 -14.56 5.48
N ALA A 27 5.16 -14.26 6.37
CA ALA A 27 4.90 -13.82 7.75
C ALA A 27 4.78 -12.28 7.86
N GLY A 28 4.19 -11.63 6.85
CA GLY A 28 4.12 -10.18 6.73
C GLY A 28 3.00 -9.77 5.78
N LEU A 29 3.20 -8.70 5.03
CA LEU A 29 2.24 -8.28 4.03
C LEU A 29 2.21 -9.30 2.89
N SER A 30 1.02 -9.83 2.58
CA SER A 30 0.86 -10.76 1.48
C SER A 30 1.20 -10.07 0.15
N ILE A 31 1.71 -10.85 -0.79
CA ILE A 31 2.04 -10.35 -2.14
C ILE A 31 0.80 -9.76 -2.80
N LEU A 32 -0.37 -10.39 -2.62
CA LEU A 32 -1.63 -9.92 -3.19
C LEU A 32 -2.00 -8.52 -2.69
N VAL A 33 -1.94 -8.29 -1.37
CA VAL A 33 -2.24 -6.97 -0.79
C VAL A 33 -1.19 -5.94 -1.18
N ALA A 34 0.09 -6.33 -1.25
CA ALA A 34 1.16 -5.46 -1.71
C ALA A 34 0.95 -4.99 -3.16
N VAL A 35 0.53 -5.90 -4.06
CA VAL A 35 0.21 -5.57 -5.45
C VAL A 35 -1.00 -4.65 -5.55
N GLN A 36 -2.06 -4.91 -4.77
CA GLN A 36 -3.24 -4.04 -4.72
C GLN A 36 -2.86 -2.61 -4.32
N ARG A 37 -2.08 -2.46 -3.24
CA ARG A 37 -1.57 -1.15 -2.79
C ARG A 37 -0.70 -0.47 -3.85
N LEU A 38 0.22 -1.20 -4.47
CA LEU A 38 1.06 -0.66 -5.54
C LEU A 38 0.23 -0.15 -6.71
N MET A 39 -0.79 -0.90 -7.14
CA MET A 39 -1.70 -0.50 -8.22
C MET A 39 -2.49 0.76 -7.85
N SER A 40 -2.96 0.88 -6.60
CA SER A 40 -3.63 2.08 -6.10
C SER A 40 -2.71 3.30 -6.12
N LEU A 41 -1.46 3.17 -5.63
CA LEU A 41 -0.45 4.22 -5.71
C LEU A 41 -0.16 4.65 -7.15
N MET A 42 0.02 3.69 -8.06
CA MET A 42 0.30 3.98 -9.48
C MET A 42 -0.87 4.74 -10.13
N ARG A 43 -2.12 4.35 -9.86
CA ARG A 43 -3.32 5.05 -10.35
C ARG A 43 -3.44 6.46 -9.76
N GLY A 44 -3.25 6.59 -8.45
CA GLY A 44 -3.25 7.86 -7.74
C GLY A 44 -2.21 8.82 -8.30
N SER A 45 -0.96 8.38 -8.44
CA SER A 45 0.11 9.17 -9.05
C SER A 45 -0.16 9.55 -10.49
N LYS A 46 -0.71 8.65 -11.30
CA LYS A 46 -1.08 8.98 -12.68
C LYS A 46 -2.13 10.09 -12.73
N LYS A 47 -3.11 10.07 -11.83
CA LYS A 47 -4.18 11.07 -11.75
C LYS A 47 -3.69 12.42 -11.21
N LEU A 48 -2.87 12.40 -10.16
CA LEU A 48 -2.48 13.60 -9.40
C LEU A 48 -1.14 14.19 -9.85
N GLY A 49 -0.33 13.42 -10.56
CA GLY A 49 0.97 13.84 -11.06
C GLY A 49 2.10 13.80 -10.03
N TYR A 50 1.86 13.27 -8.83
CA TYR A 50 2.86 13.15 -7.76
C TYR A 50 2.81 11.81 -7.02
N SER A 51 3.87 11.52 -6.28
CA SER A 51 4.01 10.39 -5.36
C SER A 51 4.71 10.85 -4.07
N GLY A 52 4.85 9.95 -3.11
CA GLY A 52 5.52 10.18 -1.85
C GLY A 52 4.57 10.64 -0.77
N VAL A 53 5.07 11.47 0.15
CA VAL A 53 4.34 11.93 1.35
C VAL A 53 3.02 12.63 1.01
N ASP A 54 2.93 13.23 -0.18
CA ASP A 54 1.74 13.93 -0.67
C ASP A 54 0.65 12.97 -1.16
N LEU A 55 1.01 11.71 -1.48
CA LEU A 55 0.09 10.68 -1.97
C LEU A 55 -0.08 9.57 -0.92
N LYS A 56 -1.18 9.62 -0.18
CA LYS A 56 -1.49 8.65 0.88
C LYS A 56 -1.94 7.30 0.31
N ASP A 57 -1.59 6.24 1.03
CA ASP A 57 -2.15 4.91 0.81
C ASP A 57 -3.57 4.92 1.37
N GLU A 58 -4.58 4.94 0.49
CA GLU A 58 -6.00 4.90 0.86
C GLU A 58 -6.41 3.53 1.46
N HIS A 59 -5.53 2.51 1.39
CA HIS A 59 -5.69 1.29 2.17
C HIS A 59 -5.27 1.51 3.63
N GLU A 60 -5.91 2.47 4.29
CA GLU A 60 -6.21 2.28 5.70
C GLU A 60 -6.89 0.91 5.80
N MET A 61 -6.38 0.07 6.69
CA MET A 61 -6.85 -1.31 6.80
C MET A 61 -8.38 -1.28 6.85
N VAL A 62 -9.03 -1.80 5.81
CA VAL A 62 -10.37 -2.34 6.00
C VAL A 62 -10.13 -3.44 7.02
N SER A 63 -10.35 -3.11 8.28
CA SER A 63 -10.62 -4.09 9.31
C SER A 63 -11.80 -4.85 8.75
N LEU A 64 -11.51 -5.98 8.10
CA LEU A 64 -12.50 -7.01 7.93
C LEU A 64 -12.76 -7.45 9.37
N ASP A 65 -13.69 -6.76 10.02
CA ASP A 65 -14.41 -7.28 11.18
C ASP A 65 -14.96 -8.61 10.69
N THR A 66 -14.16 -9.65 10.93
CA THR A 66 -14.48 -11.01 10.55
C THR A 66 -15.74 -11.29 11.33
N GLU A 67 -16.82 -11.47 10.58
CA GLU A 67 -18.18 -11.56 11.07
C GLU A 67 -18.25 -12.33 12.39
N HIS A 68 -18.98 -11.75 13.34
CA HIS A 68 -19.49 -12.44 14.52
C HIS A 68 -20.06 -13.80 14.09
N THR A 69 -19.28 -14.86 14.21
CA THR A 69 -19.83 -16.21 14.24
C THR A 69 -20.46 -16.32 15.63
N PRO A 70 -21.79 -16.36 15.76
CA PRO A 70 -22.38 -16.57 17.08
C PRO A 70 -21.90 -17.92 17.56
N LYS A 71 -21.10 -17.93 18.64
CA LYS A 71 -20.81 -19.15 19.38
C LYS A 71 -22.15 -19.74 19.76
N ARG A 72 -22.57 -20.82 19.08
CA ARG A 72 -23.59 -21.72 19.62
C ARG A 72 -22.97 -22.35 20.86
N LEU A 73 -23.23 -21.73 22.00
CA LEU A 73 -23.19 -22.43 23.28
C LEU A 73 -24.29 -23.50 23.20
N PHE A 74 -23.93 -24.70 23.64
CA PHE A 74 -24.72 -25.92 23.62
C PHE A 74 -26.21 -25.72 23.89
#